data_AF-A0A0S7XGR3-F1
#
_entry.id   AF-A0A0S7XGR3-F1
#
_cell.length_a   1.000
_cell.length_b   1.000
_cell.length_c   1.000
_cell.angle_alpha   90.00
_cell.angle_beta   90.00
_cell.angle_gamma   90.00
#
_symmetry.space_group_name_H-M   'P 1'
#
loop_
_entity.id
_entity.type
_entity.pdbx_description
1 polymer ?
#
loop_
_entity_poly.entity_id
_entity_poly.type
_entity_poly.pdbx_seq_one_letter_code
_entity_poly.pdbx_strand_id
1 'polypeptide(L)'
;MILALLGLALFPILTYRWSKRRYPNHIGLATGAATGLVVSPFSLGLYATYFIPLIGFVPGMIGLLLTFFHEPPGLRVATFLGLRDSKAVGGGLEHVQIQIINGIIWGVVYGLIGQGIDTYRSFKRRRASRLEFSSRTRP
;
A
#
# COMPACT_ATOMS: atom_id res chain seq x y z
N MET A 1 13.01 2.11 15.15
CA MET A 1 12.17 2.81 14.15
C MET A 1 12.61 2.55 12.72
N ILE A 2 13.86 2.89 12.35
CA ILE A 2 14.37 2.69 10.97
C ILE A 2 14.28 1.22 10.53
N LEU A 3 14.67 0.27 11.38
CA LEU A 3 14.56 -1.17 11.07
C LEU A 3 13.11 -1.61 10.80
N ALA A 4 12.14 -1.07 11.54
CA ALA A 4 10.72 -1.37 11.31
C ALA A 4 10.24 -0.79 9.98
N LEU A 5 10.65 0.44 9.64
CA LEU A 5 10.38 1.03 8.33
C LEU A 5 10.98 0.20 7.19
N LEU A 6 12.21 -0.26 7.33
CA LEU A 6 12.84 -1.16 6.36
C LEU A 6 12.05 -2.47 6.23
N GLY A 7 11.60 -3.05 7.35
CA GLY A 7 10.75 -4.23 7.34
C GLY A 7 9.43 -4.01 6.57
N LEU A 8 8.75 -2.90 6.85
CA LEU A 8 7.53 -2.51 6.13
C LEU A 8 7.79 -2.26 4.64
N ALA A 9 8.91 -1.60 4.27
CA ALA A 9 9.28 -1.38 2.88
C ALA A 9 9.66 -2.68 2.14
N LEU A 10 10.22 -3.66 2.85
CA LEU A 10 10.57 -4.96 2.28
C LEU A 10 9.32 -5.81 1.98
N PHE A 11 8.23 -5.64 2.72
CA PHE A 11 7.04 -6.48 2.59
C PHE A 11 6.42 -6.49 1.17
N PRO A 12 6.19 -5.33 0.51
CA PRO A 12 5.74 -5.30 -0.89
C PRO A 12 6.77 -5.89 -1.86
N ILE A 13 8.07 -5.69 -1.61
CA ILE A 13 9.16 -6.20 -2.46
C ILE A 13 9.20 -7.73 -2.43
N LEU A 14 9.08 -8.31 -1.24
CA LEU A 14 9.01 -9.77 -1.07
C LEU A 14 7.75 -10.32 -1.74
N THR A 15 6.61 -9.65 -1.57
CA THR A 15 5.35 -10.03 -2.21
C THR A 15 5.46 -9.98 -3.74
N TYR A 16 6.13 -8.97 -4.30
CA TYR A 16 6.41 -8.88 -5.74
C TYR A 16 7.25 -10.08 -6.22
N ARG A 17 8.37 -10.35 -5.53
CA ARG A 17 9.28 -11.43 -5.92
C ARG A 17 8.60 -12.80 -5.84
N TRP A 18 7.79 -13.02 -4.81
CA TRP A 18 7.03 -14.25 -4.64
C TRP A 18 5.93 -14.39 -5.70
N SER A 19 5.13 -13.35 -5.91
CA SER A 19 4.04 -13.34 -6.89
C SER A 19 4.54 -13.52 -8.31
N LYS A 20 5.69 -12.92 -8.66
CA LYS A 20 6.31 -13.12 -9.97
C LYS A 20 6.65 -14.58 -10.27
N ARG A 21 6.98 -15.37 -9.24
CA ARG A 21 7.32 -16.80 -9.37
C ARG A 21 6.10 -17.70 -9.37
N ARG A 22 5.07 -17.39 -8.59
CA ARG A 22 3.91 -18.27 -8.37
C ARG A 22 2.66 -17.87 -9.18
N TYR A 23 2.39 -16.58 -9.29
CA TYR A 23 1.17 -16.03 -9.89
C TYR A 23 1.48 -14.82 -10.80
N PRO A 24 2.17 -15.03 -11.94
CA PRO A 24 2.67 -13.94 -12.77
C PRO A 24 1.58 -13.04 -13.39
N ASN A 25 0.33 -13.48 -13.38
CA ASN A 25 -0.83 -12.72 -13.86
C ASN A 25 -1.46 -11.81 -12.80
N HIS A 26 -1.09 -11.95 -11.52
CA HIS A 26 -1.69 -11.23 -10.38
C HIS A 26 -0.65 -10.44 -9.57
N ILE A 27 0.49 -10.12 -10.20
CA ILE A 27 1.60 -9.43 -9.54
C ILE A 27 1.15 -8.05 -9.04
N GLY A 28 0.47 -7.28 -9.89
CA GLY A 28 -0.07 -5.97 -9.56
C GLY A 28 -1.03 -6.05 -8.38
N LEU A 29 -2.02 -6.94 -8.43
CA LEU A 29 -2.98 -7.14 -7.32
C LEU A 29 -2.26 -7.44 -5.99
N ALA A 30 -1.38 -8.45 -5.98
CA ALA A 30 -0.72 -8.90 -4.76
C ALA A 30 0.22 -7.83 -4.18
N THR A 31 1.01 -7.18 -5.04
CA THR A 31 1.91 -6.09 -4.62
C THR A 31 1.17 -4.84 -4.17
N GLY A 32 0.09 -4.49 -4.86
CA GLY A 32 -0.78 -3.38 -4.50
C GLY A 32 -1.39 -3.62 -3.12
N ALA A 33 -1.99 -4.80 -2.89
CA ALA A 33 -2.54 -5.15 -1.60
C ALA A 33 -1.48 -5.12 -0.48
N ALA A 34 -0.30 -5.69 -0.72
CA ALA A 34 0.80 -5.65 0.24
C ALA A 34 1.27 -4.22 0.56
N THR A 35 1.38 -3.35 -0.45
CA THR A 35 1.70 -1.92 -0.27
C THR A 35 0.62 -1.24 0.57
N GLY A 36 -0.66 -1.43 0.24
CA GLY A 36 -1.76 -0.82 0.96
C GLY A 36 -1.84 -1.26 2.43
N LEU A 37 -1.53 -2.52 2.73
CA LEU A 37 -1.49 -3.03 4.10
C LEU A 37 -0.47 -2.32 4.99
N VAL A 38 0.64 -1.86 4.41
CA VAL A 38 1.75 -1.24 5.16
C VAL A 38 1.84 0.27 5.01
N VAL A 39 1.11 0.88 4.06
CA VAL A 39 1.31 2.30 3.72
C VAL A 39 1.00 3.23 4.88
N SER A 40 -0.02 2.95 5.68
CA SER A 40 -0.39 3.79 6.84
C SER A 40 0.65 3.72 7.97
N PRO A 41 1.05 2.53 8.48
CA PRO A 41 2.10 2.47 9.51
C PRO A 41 3.47 2.90 8.97
N PHE A 42 3.74 2.72 7.68
CA PHE A 42 4.96 3.24 7.05
C PHE A 42 4.97 4.77 7.01
N SER A 43 3.86 5.41 6.65
CA SER A 43 3.71 6.87 6.64
C SER A 43 3.92 7.46 8.03
N LEU A 44 3.31 6.86 9.05
CA LEU A 44 3.46 7.27 10.44
C LEU A 44 4.90 7.10 10.93
N GLY A 45 5.52 5.95 10.63
CA GLY A 45 6.92 5.71 10.99
C GLY A 45 7.87 6.68 10.28
N LEU A 46 7.57 7.05 9.03
CA LEU A 46 8.32 8.02 8.27
C LEU A 46 8.14 9.42 8.88
N TYR A 47 6.93 9.80 9.29
CA TYR A 47 6.67 11.04 10.02
C TYR A 47 7.49 11.12 11.30
N ALA A 48 7.56 10.02 12.06
CA ALA A 48 8.35 9.99 13.29
C ALA A 48 9.85 10.23 13.05
N THR A 49 10.37 10.03 11.82
CA THR A 49 11.76 10.42 11.49
C THR A 49 11.98 11.94 11.54
N TYR A 50 10.93 12.76 11.44
CA TYR A 50 11.01 14.22 11.58
C TYR A 50 11.74 14.65 12.86
N PHE A 51 11.61 13.87 13.93
CA PHE A 51 12.23 14.14 15.23
C PHE A 51 13.70 13.71 15.33
N ILE A 52 14.28 13.16 14.26
CA ILE A 52 15.71 12.82 14.17
C ILE A 52 16.46 14.03 13.58
N PRO A 53 17.35 14.69 14.34
CA PRO A 53 18.07 15.87 13.85
C PRO A 53 18.92 15.59 12.60
N LEU A 54 19.11 16.62 11.78
CA LEU A 54 19.88 16.67 10.52
C LEU A 54 19.34 15.84 9.34
N ILE A 55 19.03 14.56 9.53
CA ILE A 55 18.69 13.65 8.42
C ILE A 55 17.19 13.34 8.33
N GLY A 56 16.45 13.61 9.39
CA GLY A 56 15.05 13.21 9.54
C GLY A 56 14.04 14.18 8.94
N PHE A 57 14.44 15.42 8.64
CA PHE A 57 13.49 16.47 8.26
C PHE A 57 12.72 16.15 6.96
N VAL A 58 13.44 15.88 5.87
CA VAL A 58 12.83 15.58 4.56
C VAL A 58 11.97 14.31 4.60
N PRO A 59 12.48 13.14 5.05
CA PRO A 59 11.62 11.96 5.16
C PRO A 59 10.45 12.22 6.12
N GLY A 60 10.70 12.88 7.26
CA GLY A 60 9.68 13.29 8.21
C GLY A 60 8.53 14.08 7.60
N MET A 61 8.85 15.08 6.77
CA MET A 61 7.85 15.89 6.06
C MET A 61 7.06 15.09 5.04
N ILE A 62 7.71 14.17 4.31
CA ILE A 62 7.01 13.26 3.40
C ILE A 62 6.06 12.37 4.20
N GLY A 63 6.51 11.82 5.33
CA GLY A 63 5.69 10.99 6.20
C GLY A 63 4.49 11.75 6.76
N LEU A 64 4.66 13.01 7.15
CA LEU A 64 3.58 13.88 7.60
C LEU A 64 2.51 14.04 6.53
N LEU A 65 2.92 14.40 5.30
CA LEU A 65 2.00 14.55 4.17
C LEU A 65 1.26 13.25 3.88
N LEU A 66 1.97 12.13 3.83
CA LEU A 66 1.35 10.82 3.60
C LEU A 66 0.39 10.45 4.73
N THR A 67 0.69 10.81 5.98
CA THR A 67 -0.20 10.52 7.12
C THR A 67 -1.54 11.25 6.97
N PHE A 68 -1.55 12.49 6.47
CA PHE A 68 -2.80 13.20 6.19
C PHE A 68 -3.71 12.51 5.17
N PHE A 69 -3.15 11.72 4.25
CA PHE A 69 -3.95 10.92 3.32
C PHE A 69 -4.37 9.58 3.92
N HIS A 70 -3.43 8.87 4.55
CA HIS A 70 -3.63 7.47 4.91
C HIS A 70 -4.22 7.22 6.29
N GLU A 71 -4.27 8.23 7.17
CA GLU A 71 -4.77 8.09 8.54
C GLU A 71 -6.30 8.32 8.68
N PRO A 72 -6.91 9.36 8.04
CA PRO A 72 -8.30 9.71 8.29
C PRO A 72 -9.35 8.62 8.03
N PRO A 73 -9.24 7.76 7.00
CA PRO A 73 -10.24 6.71 6.76
C PRO A 73 -10.43 5.77 7.95
N GLY A 74 -9.32 5.25 8.50
CA GLY A 74 -9.33 4.34 9.63
C GLY A 74 -9.76 5.01 10.91
N LEU A 75 -9.40 6.28 11.11
CA LEU A 75 -9.88 7.07 12.24
C LEU A 75 -11.41 7.21 12.23
N ARG A 76 -11.99 7.57 11.09
CA ARG A 76 -13.45 7.71 10.93
C ARG A 76 -14.17 6.40 11.18
N VAL A 77 -13.67 5.30 10.63
CA VAL A 77 -14.25 3.96 10.83
C VAL A 77 -14.13 3.52 12.28
N ALA A 78 -12.96 3.69 12.92
CA ALA A 78 -12.77 3.36 14.33
C ALA A 78 -13.71 4.16 15.24
N THR A 79 -13.90 5.45 14.94
CA THR A 79 -14.83 6.33 15.67
C THR A 79 -16.28 5.88 15.49
N PHE A 80 -16.68 5.56 14.25
CA PHE A 80 -18.02 5.06 13.94
C PHE A 80 -18.34 3.73 14.63
N LEU A 81 -17.35 2.82 14.74
CA LEU A 81 -17.49 1.54 15.41
C LEU A 81 -17.36 1.63 16.95
N GLY A 82 -17.16 2.84 17.51
CA GLY A 82 -16.95 3.03 18.95
C GLY A 82 -15.65 2.42 19.49
N LEU A 83 -14.68 2.12 18.61
CA LEU A 83 -13.37 1.57 18.97
C LEU A 83 -12.41 2.61 19.53
N ARG A 84 -12.73 3.90 19.35
CA ARG A 84 -12.01 5.03 19.93
C ARG A 84 -13.00 5.95 20.61
N ASP A 85 -12.71 6.31 21.85
CA ASP A 85 -13.47 7.35 22.51
C ASP A 85 -13.07 8.72 21.92
N SER A 86 -14.02 9.37 21.27
CA SER A 86 -13.85 10.69 20.65
C SER A 86 -13.38 11.77 21.63
N LYS A 87 -13.50 11.53 22.95
CA LYS A 87 -13.21 12.49 24.02
C LYS A 87 -11.91 12.20 24.77
N ALA A 88 -11.25 11.06 24.54
CA ALA A 88 -10.02 10.68 25.22
C ALA A 88 -8.79 10.83 24.30
N VAL A 89 -7.65 11.18 24.89
CA VAL A 89 -6.34 11.04 24.22
C VAL A 89 -6.08 9.55 24.10
N GLY A 90 -6.32 9.01 22.89
CA GLY A 90 -6.31 7.57 22.66
C GLY A 90 -5.01 6.89 23.07
N GLY A 91 -5.13 5.76 23.74
CA GLY A 91 -3.99 4.93 24.15
C GLY A 91 -3.33 4.20 22.97
N GLY A 92 -2.16 3.59 23.22
CA GLY A 92 -1.40 2.86 22.20
C GLY A 92 -2.18 1.74 21.50
N LEU A 93 -3.11 1.09 22.19
CA LEU A 93 -3.96 0.03 21.61
C LEU A 93 -4.94 0.58 20.56
N GLU A 94 -5.53 1.75 20.79
CA GLU A 94 -6.44 2.39 19.84
C GLU A 94 -5.70 2.77 18.55
N HIS A 95 -4.45 3.22 18.67
CA HIS A 95 -3.61 3.53 17.52
C HIS A 95 -3.32 2.26 16.69
N VAL A 96 -3.05 1.12 17.33
CA VAL A 96 -2.84 -0.14 16.62
C VAL A 96 -4.10 -0.55 15.85
N GLN A 97 -5.29 -0.44 16.46
CA GLN A 97 -6.56 -0.74 15.80
C GLN A 97 -6.81 0.14 14.58
N ILE A 98 -6.58 1.45 14.71
CA ILE A 98 -6.71 2.41 13.59
C ILE A 98 -5.76 2.03 12.45
N GLN A 99 -4.52 1.65 12.76
CA GLN A 99 -3.54 1.24 11.75
C GLN A 99 -3.93 -0.07 11.05
N ILE A 100 -4.53 -1.03 11.77
CA ILE A 100 -5.07 -2.27 11.18
C ILE A 100 -6.20 -1.93 10.21
N ILE A 101 -7.16 -1.10 10.63
CA ILE A 101 -8.29 -0.68 9.78
C ILE A 101 -7.76 0.04 8.53
N ASN A 102 -6.84 0.98 8.70
CA ASN A 102 -6.21 1.68 7.57
C ASN A 102 -5.49 0.72 6.64
N GLY A 103 -4.74 -0.25 7.17
CA GLY A 103 -4.09 -1.29 6.37
C GLY A 103 -5.11 -2.07 5.53
N ILE A 104 -6.26 -2.45 6.09
CA ILE A 104 -7.32 -3.14 5.35
C ILE A 104 -7.89 -2.25 4.23
N ILE A 105 -8.28 -1.01 4.55
CA ILE A 105 -8.85 -0.07 3.58
C ILE A 105 -7.88 0.16 2.43
N TRP A 106 -6.64 0.51 2.73
CA TRP A 106 -5.64 0.79 1.71
C TRP A 106 -5.18 -0.46 0.99
N GLY A 107 -5.15 -1.62 1.66
CA GLY A 107 -4.91 -2.93 1.04
C GLY A 107 -5.90 -3.20 -0.08
N VAL A 108 -7.19 -2.92 0.15
CA VAL A 108 -8.22 -3.01 -0.90
C VAL A 108 -7.97 -1.98 -2.01
N VAL A 109 -7.79 -0.70 -1.66
CA VAL A 109 -7.61 0.39 -2.65
C VAL A 109 -6.40 0.14 -3.56
N TYR A 110 -5.23 -0.09 -2.98
CA TYR A 110 -4.01 -0.35 -3.76
C TYR A 110 -4.05 -1.70 -4.45
N GLY A 111 -4.71 -2.71 -3.87
CA GLY A 111 -4.97 -3.99 -4.53
C GLY A 111 -5.78 -3.83 -5.81
N LEU A 112 -6.87 -3.06 -5.77
CA LEU A 112 -7.70 -2.76 -6.95
C LEU A 112 -6.92 -1.98 -8.03
N ILE A 113 -6.10 -1.00 -7.63
CA ILE A 113 -5.19 -0.30 -8.54
C ILE A 113 -4.23 -1.29 -9.21
N GLY A 114 -3.63 -2.18 -8.41
CA GLY A 114 -2.76 -3.25 -8.88
C GLY A 114 -3.44 -4.21 -9.86
N GLN A 115 -4.68 -4.59 -9.58
CA GLN A 115 -5.50 -5.42 -10.47
C GLN A 115 -5.80 -4.71 -11.80
N GLY A 116 -6.04 -3.40 -11.78
CA GLY A 116 -6.19 -2.60 -12.99
C GLY A 116 -4.93 -2.65 -13.87
N ILE A 117 -3.76 -2.56 -13.25
CA ILE A 117 -2.46 -2.69 -13.95
C ILE A 117 -2.30 -4.08 -14.57
N ASP A 118 -2.63 -5.14 -13.84
CA ASP A 118 -2.55 -6.52 -14.36
C ASP A 118 -3.51 -6.72 -15.53
N THR A 119 -4.74 -6.22 -15.41
CA THR A 119 -5.77 -6.29 -16.46
C THR A 119 -5.28 -5.58 -17.72
N TYR A 120 -4.78 -4.36 -17.60
CA TYR A 120 -4.24 -3.59 -18.72
C TYR A 120 -3.05 -4.31 -19.39
N ARG A 121 -2.12 -4.86 -18.60
CA ARG A 121 -0.98 -5.63 -19.13
C ARG A 121 -1.43 -6.88 -19.89
N SER A 122 -2.42 -7.60 -19.35
CA SER A 122 -2.97 -8.79 -19.99
C SER A 122 -3.65 -8.44 -21.33
N PHE A 123 -4.39 -7.34 -21.38
CA PHE A 123 -5.03 -6.84 -22.59
C PHE A 123 -4.00 -6.48 -23.66
N LYS A 124 -2.94 -5.75 -23.29
CA LYS A 124 -1.87 -5.37 -24.22
C LYS A 124 -1.17 -6.58 -24.85
N ARG A 125 -0.88 -7.62 -24.04
CA ARG A 125 -0.27 -8.87 -24.53
C ARG A 125 -1.18 -9.59 -25.53
N ARG A 126 -2.47 -9.74 -25.20
CA ARG A 126 -3.46 -10.37 -26.10
C ARG A 126 -3.58 -9.62 -27.43
N ARG A 127 -3.60 -8.28 -27.40
CA ARG A 127 -3.65 -7.45 -28.61
C ARG A 127 -2.41 -7.63 -29.49
N ALA A 128 -1.22 -7.65 -28.89
CA ALA A 128 0.03 -7.88 -29.62
C ALA A 128 0.04 -9.25 -30.32
N SER A 129 -0.32 -10.32 -29.60
CA SER A 129 -0.37 -11.67 -30.17
C SER A 129 -1.40 -11.81 -31.31
N ARG A 130 -2.54 -11.10 -31.24
CA ARG A 130 -3.52 -11.07 -32.35
C ARG A 130 -2.98 -10.38 -33.60
N LEU A 131 -2.23 -9.29 -33.45
CA LEU A 131 -1.63 -8.57 -34.58
C LEU A 131 -0.54 -9.42 -35.26
N GLU A 132 0.32 -10.08 -34.47
CA GLU A 132 1.34 -11.01 -34.99
C GLU A 132 0.72 -12.20 -35.74
N PHE A 133 -0.41 -12.72 -35.26
CA PHE A 133 -1.13 -13.77 -35.97
C PHE A 133 -1.69 -13.26 -37.31
N SER A 134 -2.36 -12.09 -37.30
CA SER A 134 -2.91 -11.50 -38.53
C SER A 134 -1.85 -11.14 -39.58
N SER A 135 -0.62 -10.80 -39.18
CA SER A 135 0.46 -10.51 -40.14
C SER A 135 1.05 -11.77 -40.76
N ARG A 136 0.96 -12.92 -40.09
CA ARG A 136 1.44 -14.22 -40.62
C ARG A 136 0.45 -14.88 -41.57
N THR A 137 -0.83 -14.53 -41.50
CA THR A 137 -1.91 -15.16 -42.28
C THR A 137 -2.37 -14.33 -43.49
N ARG A 138 -1.73 -13.20 -43.79
CA ARG A 138 -1.99 -12.45 -45.03
C ARG A 138 -1.10 -13.05 -46.14
N PRO A 139 -1.68 -13.64 -47.20
CA PRO A 139 -0.92 -14.16 -48.35
C PRO A 139 -0.25 -13.04 -49.15
#